data_AF-A0A0G1ZM38-F1
#
_entry.id   AF-A0A0G1ZM38-F1
#
_cell.length_a   1.000
_cell.length_b   1.000
_cell.length_c   1.000
_cell.angle_alpha   90.00
_cell.angle_beta   90.00
_cell.angle_gamma   90.00
#
_symmetry.space_group_name_H-M   'P 1'
#
loop_
_entity.id
_entity.type
_entity.pdbx_description
1 polymer ?
#
loop_
_entity_poly.entity_id
_entity_poly.type
_entity_poly.pdbx_seq_one_letter_code
_entity_poly.pdbx_strand_id
1 'polypeptide(L)'
;MKIFIDTANLADIEDALKRGLIDGITTNPSLLAKEPKAKFEDHIQKIIDLVYKWRGTSPISISVEVFSRDPDEILKQAREFQRRFNYPALSVKIHIGWNELGIIRMLSQQGISVNCTACMTPTQALMAAAAGARYVSLFWGRIRDSGDKSKPTWPAIEKMLSSGDLHIDDLDPAKVMSRVPCGAKKM
;
A
#
# COMPACT_ATOMS: atom_id res chain seq x y z
N MET A 1 15.44 -9.36 -1.72
CA MET A 1 14.17 -8.81 -2.22
C MET A 1 13.06 -9.47 -1.42
N LYS A 2 12.04 -8.72 -0.98
CA LYS A 2 10.87 -9.29 -0.32
C LYS A 2 9.71 -9.41 -1.32
N ILE A 3 8.93 -10.48 -1.25
CA ILE A 3 7.81 -10.73 -2.17
C ILE A 3 6.49 -10.62 -1.43
N PHE A 4 5.57 -9.82 -1.95
CA PHE A 4 4.23 -9.64 -1.37
C PHE A 4 3.20 -10.11 -2.39
N ILE A 5 2.13 -10.75 -1.92
CA ILE A 5 0.99 -11.10 -2.76
C ILE A 5 -0.13 -10.08 -2.57
N ASP A 6 -0.69 -9.56 -3.67
CA ASP A 6 -1.80 -8.61 -3.66
C ASP A 6 -3.12 -9.33 -3.96
N THR A 7 -3.72 -9.92 -2.92
CA THR A 7 -4.97 -10.67 -3.03
C THR A 7 -5.70 -10.69 -1.69
N ALA A 8 -7.02 -10.89 -1.74
CA ALA A 8 -7.83 -11.21 -0.58
C ALA A 8 -8.27 -12.70 -0.60
N ASN A 9 -7.92 -13.46 -1.63
CA ASN A 9 -8.33 -14.85 -1.79
C ASN A 9 -7.56 -15.76 -0.82
N LEU A 10 -8.30 -16.45 0.06
CA LEU A 10 -7.70 -17.29 1.10
C LEU A 10 -6.95 -18.51 0.54
N ALA A 11 -7.39 -19.06 -0.60
CA ALA A 11 -6.73 -20.20 -1.23
C ALA A 11 -5.38 -19.78 -1.84
N ASP A 12 -5.34 -18.65 -2.55
CA ASP A 12 -4.10 -18.09 -3.12
C ASP A 12 -3.10 -17.75 -2.01
N ILE A 13 -3.58 -17.12 -0.92
CA ILE A 13 -2.75 -16.81 0.25
C ILE A 13 -2.18 -18.08 0.85
N GLU A 14 -3.00 -19.10 1.07
CA GLU A 14 -2.54 -20.35 1.65
C GLU A 14 -1.52 -21.05 0.74
N ASP A 15 -1.75 -21.07 -0.58
CA ASP A 15 -0.87 -21.70 -1.56
C ASP A 15 0.51 -21.00 -1.63
N ALA A 16 0.52 -19.67 -1.57
CA ALA A 16 1.74 -18.86 -1.52
C ALA A 16 2.52 -19.03 -0.20
N LEU A 17 1.80 -19.12 0.94
CA LEU A 17 2.39 -19.41 2.25
C LEU A 17 3.01 -20.81 2.29
N LYS A 18 2.30 -21.83 1.77
CA LYS A 18 2.77 -23.23 1.67
C LYS A 18 4.11 -23.34 0.93
N ARG A 19 4.29 -22.56 -0.13
CA ARG A 19 5.54 -22.52 -0.93
C ARG A 19 6.65 -21.71 -0.28
N GLY A 20 6.35 -20.99 0.80
CA GLY A 20 7.31 -20.15 1.48
C GLY A 20 7.73 -18.89 0.71
N LEU A 21 7.04 -18.54 -0.37
CA LEU A 21 7.46 -17.50 -1.33
C LEU A 21 7.28 -16.07 -0.83
N ILE A 22 6.34 -15.84 0.10
CA ILE A 22 5.89 -14.48 0.44
C ILE A 22 6.37 -14.01 1.82
N ASP A 23 6.73 -12.74 1.88
CA ASP A 23 7.09 -11.95 3.08
C ASP A 23 5.99 -10.98 3.50
N GLY A 24 4.90 -10.92 2.73
CA GLY A 24 3.74 -10.14 3.08
C GLY A 24 2.54 -10.32 2.17
N ILE A 25 1.43 -9.74 2.60
CA ILE A 25 0.13 -9.76 1.94
C ILE A 25 -0.36 -8.32 1.89
N THR A 26 -0.81 -7.86 0.72
CA THR A 26 -1.52 -6.59 0.59
C THR A 26 -2.96 -6.83 0.20
N THR A 27 -3.87 -6.10 0.85
CA THR A 27 -5.29 -6.10 0.50
C THR A 27 -5.72 -4.69 0.10
N ASN A 28 -6.93 -4.59 -0.44
CA ASN A 28 -7.65 -3.34 -0.65
C ASN A 28 -9.16 -3.65 -0.72
N PRO A 29 -10.05 -2.65 -0.61
CA PRO A 29 -11.49 -2.88 -0.56
C PRO A 29 -12.01 -3.57 -1.82
N SER A 30 -11.43 -3.28 -3.00
CA SER A 30 -11.85 -3.90 -4.27
C SER A 30 -11.50 -5.38 -4.36
N LEU A 31 -10.39 -5.83 -3.78
CA LEU A 31 -10.04 -7.25 -3.69
C LEU A 31 -10.97 -7.95 -2.70
N LEU A 32 -11.17 -7.38 -1.51
CA LEU A 32 -12.06 -7.93 -0.49
C LEU A 32 -13.51 -8.06 -0.98
N ALA A 33 -13.99 -7.12 -1.80
CA ALA A 33 -15.34 -7.15 -2.36
C ALA A 33 -15.58 -8.31 -3.35
N LYS A 34 -14.53 -8.94 -3.88
CA LYS A 34 -14.63 -10.11 -4.77
C LYS A 34 -14.72 -11.43 -4.00
N GLU A 35 -14.40 -11.42 -2.71
CA GLU A 35 -14.44 -12.61 -1.87
C GLU A 35 -15.87 -12.93 -1.41
N PRO A 36 -16.14 -14.18 -0.98
CA PRO A 36 -17.44 -14.54 -0.43
C PRO A 36 -17.88 -13.58 0.66
N LYS A 37 -19.15 -13.11 0.58
CA LYS A 37 -19.69 -12.11 1.50
C LYS A 37 -19.54 -12.57 2.95
N ALA A 38 -18.66 -11.91 3.67
CA ALA A 38 -18.40 -12.10 5.09
C ALA A 38 -18.17 -10.73 5.74
N LYS A 39 -18.14 -10.70 7.08
CA LYS A 39 -17.66 -9.52 7.79
C LYS A 39 -16.19 -9.31 7.45
N PHE A 40 -15.82 -8.07 7.15
CA PHE A 40 -14.46 -7.69 6.79
C PHE A 40 -13.45 -8.16 7.85
N GLU A 41 -13.78 -7.98 9.12
CA GLU A 41 -12.93 -8.33 10.25
C GLU A 41 -12.69 -9.84 10.32
N ASP A 42 -13.72 -10.64 10.08
CA ASP A 42 -13.62 -12.10 10.09
C ASP A 42 -12.75 -12.59 8.93
N HIS A 43 -12.79 -11.90 7.78
CA HIS A 43 -11.95 -12.23 6.63
C HIS A 43 -10.48 -11.92 6.88
N ILE A 44 -10.18 -10.73 7.42
CA ILE A 44 -8.80 -10.38 7.79
C ILE A 44 -8.27 -11.30 8.90
N GLN A 45 -9.12 -11.69 9.86
CA GLN A 45 -8.72 -12.66 10.90
C GLN A 45 -8.34 -14.01 10.29
N LYS A 46 -9.08 -14.52 9.30
CA LYS A 46 -8.71 -15.75 8.58
C LYS A 46 -7.36 -15.63 7.88
N ILE A 47 -7.03 -14.46 7.31
CA ILE A 47 -5.70 -14.23 6.72
C ILE A 47 -4.61 -14.33 7.79
N ILE A 48 -4.82 -13.70 8.95
CA ILE A 48 -3.88 -13.75 10.08
C ILE A 48 -3.72 -15.20 10.58
N ASP A 49 -4.80 -15.95 10.71
CA ASP A 49 -4.78 -17.34 11.16
C ASP A 49 -4.01 -18.23 10.17
N LEU A 50 -4.18 -18.01 8.85
CA LEU A 50 -3.39 -18.69 7.82
C LEU A 50 -1.90 -18.36 7.95
N VAL A 51 -1.55 -17.11 8.22
CA VAL A 51 -0.15 -16.72 8.44
C VAL A 51 0.42 -17.45 9.65
N TYR A 52 -0.27 -17.46 10.80
CA TYR A 52 0.21 -18.18 11.98
C TYR A 52 0.30 -19.69 11.75
N LYS A 53 -0.66 -20.27 11.01
CA LYS A 53 -0.64 -21.70 10.64
C LYS A 53 0.63 -22.08 9.88
N TRP A 54 1.07 -21.26 8.92
CA TRP A 54 2.17 -21.60 8.02
C TRP A 54 3.54 -20.99 8.39
N ARG A 55 3.56 -19.91 9.18
CA ARG A 55 4.79 -19.21 9.61
C ARG A 55 5.05 -19.31 11.11
N GLY A 56 4.17 -19.96 11.87
CA GLY A 56 4.28 -20.05 13.32
C GLY A 56 4.35 -18.66 13.96
N THR A 57 5.24 -18.47 14.92
CA THR A 57 5.42 -17.19 15.62
C THR A 57 6.20 -16.13 14.83
N SER A 58 6.55 -16.39 13.56
CA SER A 58 7.26 -15.45 12.70
C SER A 58 6.27 -14.69 11.79
N PRO A 59 5.74 -13.53 12.21
CA PRO A 59 4.72 -12.82 11.44
C PRO A 59 5.30 -12.24 10.15
N ILE A 60 4.55 -12.35 9.05
CA ILE A 60 4.81 -11.62 7.80
C ILE A 60 3.96 -10.35 7.72
N SER A 61 4.34 -9.39 6.89
CA SER A 61 3.62 -8.11 6.83
C SER A 61 2.21 -8.28 6.26
N ILE A 62 1.18 -7.71 6.89
CA ILE A 62 -0.17 -7.65 6.31
C ILE A 62 -0.56 -6.18 6.15
N SER A 63 -0.90 -5.74 4.94
CA SER A 63 -1.41 -4.38 4.70
C SER A 63 -2.92 -4.39 4.52
N VAL A 64 -3.63 -3.62 5.35
CA VAL A 64 -5.09 -3.51 5.34
C VAL A 64 -5.49 -2.06 5.14
N GLU A 65 -6.31 -1.81 4.11
CA GLU A 65 -6.63 -0.45 3.66
C GLU A 65 -7.84 0.13 4.40
N VAL A 66 -7.74 1.42 4.74
CA VAL A 66 -8.87 2.19 5.25
C VAL A 66 -9.91 2.41 4.15
N PHE A 67 -11.18 2.56 4.55
CA PHE A 67 -12.29 2.75 3.61
C PHE A 67 -12.60 4.23 3.37
N SER A 68 -12.32 5.09 4.36
CA SER A 68 -12.63 6.51 4.30
C SER A 68 -11.55 7.34 3.62
N ARG A 69 -11.95 8.51 3.11
CA ARG A 69 -11.07 9.62 2.70
C ARG A 69 -11.09 10.79 3.68
N ASP A 70 -12.02 10.76 4.62
CA ASP A 70 -12.10 11.76 5.68
C ASP A 70 -10.97 11.53 6.71
N PRO A 71 -10.17 12.57 7.05
CA PRO A 71 -9.01 12.42 7.94
C PRO A 71 -9.33 11.82 9.32
N ASP A 72 -10.43 12.23 9.94
CA ASP A 72 -10.79 11.80 11.29
C ASP A 72 -11.23 10.33 11.27
N GLU A 73 -12.01 9.94 10.25
CA GLU A 73 -12.40 8.55 10.08
C GLU A 73 -11.22 7.65 9.68
N ILE A 74 -10.24 8.13 8.89
CA ILE A 74 -9.01 7.37 8.60
C ILE A 74 -8.28 7.05 9.92
N LEU A 75 -8.10 8.04 10.78
CA LEU A 75 -7.37 7.87 12.05
C LEU A 75 -8.10 6.89 12.98
N LYS A 76 -9.43 6.99 13.05
CA LYS A 76 -10.29 6.09 13.83
C LYS A 76 -10.21 4.65 13.31
N GLN A 77 -10.35 4.43 12.00
CA GLN A 77 -10.24 3.11 11.37
C GLN A 77 -8.84 2.50 11.58
N ALA A 78 -7.78 3.29 11.41
CA ALA A 78 -6.41 2.84 11.61
C ALA A 78 -6.19 2.28 13.03
N ARG A 79 -6.67 2.99 14.06
CA ARG A 79 -6.58 2.56 15.46
C ARG A 79 -7.47 1.36 15.76
N GLU A 80 -8.65 1.32 15.16
CA GLU A 80 -9.55 0.18 15.27
C GLU A 80 -8.93 -1.09 14.69
N PHE A 81 -8.31 -1.04 13.51
CA PHE A 81 -7.64 -2.19 12.92
C PHE A 81 -6.53 -2.73 13.82
N GLN A 82 -5.69 -1.84 14.37
CA GLN A 82 -4.61 -2.24 15.28
C GLN A 82 -5.17 -2.96 16.53
N ARG A 83 -6.20 -2.38 17.16
CA ARG A 83 -6.86 -2.96 18.34
C ARG A 83 -7.59 -4.27 18.01
N ARG A 84 -8.31 -4.33 16.90
CA ARG A 84 -9.18 -5.46 16.52
C ARG A 84 -8.36 -6.68 16.15
N PHE A 85 -7.34 -6.50 15.32
CA PHE A 85 -6.56 -7.60 14.79
C PHE A 85 -5.39 -7.99 15.69
N ASN A 86 -4.89 -7.04 16.50
CA ASN A 86 -3.79 -7.26 17.44
C ASN A 86 -2.63 -8.07 16.83
N TYR A 87 -2.29 -7.74 15.57
CA TYR A 87 -1.30 -8.46 14.78
C TYR A 87 -0.03 -7.63 14.66
N PRO A 88 1.14 -8.12 15.13
CA PRO A 88 2.34 -7.30 15.33
C PRO A 88 2.96 -6.78 14.02
N ALA A 89 2.68 -7.42 12.88
CA ALA A 89 3.17 -7.00 11.56
C ALA A 89 2.06 -6.39 10.68
N LEU A 90 0.98 -5.87 11.30
CA LEU A 90 -0.09 -5.17 10.60
C LEU A 90 0.36 -3.77 10.20
N SER A 91 0.18 -3.44 8.93
CA SER A 91 0.33 -2.08 8.41
C SER A 91 -1.02 -1.55 7.94
N VAL A 92 -1.37 -0.35 8.39
CA VAL A 92 -2.56 0.34 7.88
C VAL A 92 -2.19 0.93 6.52
N LYS A 93 -2.97 0.60 5.50
CA LYS A 93 -2.73 1.07 4.13
C LYS A 93 -3.57 2.33 3.90
N ILE A 94 -2.90 3.42 3.55
CA ILE A 94 -3.49 4.77 3.44
C ILE A 94 -3.06 5.35 2.10
N HIS A 95 -3.97 5.98 1.38
CA HIS A 95 -3.64 6.62 0.11
C HIS A 95 -2.70 7.81 0.32
N ILE A 96 -1.86 8.09 -0.67
CA ILE A 96 -1.14 9.37 -0.72
C ILE A 96 -2.13 10.53 -0.88
N GLY A 97 -1.90 11.60 -0.13
CA GLY A 97 -2.66 12.84 -0.18
C GLY A 97 -2.16 13.84 0.86
N TRP A 98 -2.43 15.13 0.68
CA TRP A 98 -1.83 16.19 1.50
C TRP A 98 -2.24 16.09 2.98
N ASN A 99 -3.53 15.87 3.24
CA ASN A 99 -4.04 15.67 4.60
C ASN A 99 -3.56 14.34 5.18
N GLU A 100 -3.53 13.31 4.34
CA GLU A 100 -3.09 11.96 4.70
C GLU A 100 -1.62 11.93 5.13
N LEU A 101 -0.74 12.75 4.56
CA LEU A 101 0.65 12.88 5.03
C LEU A 101 0.71 13.28 6.52
N GLY A 102 -0.18 14.17 6.98
CA GLY A 102 -0.31 14.51 8.39
C GLY A 102 -0.75 13.32 9.25
N ILE A 103 -1.70 12.53 8.75
CA ILE A 103 -2.21 11.33 9.43
C ILE A 103 -1.12 10.25 9.50
N ILE A 104 -0.39 10.01 8.40
CA ILE A 104 0.72 9.06 8.32
C ILE A 104 1.76 9.39 9.39
N ARG A 105 2.11 10.68 9.54
CA ARG A 105 3.02 11.16 10.57
C ARG A 105 2.52 10.87 11.98
N MET A 106 1.25 11.19 12.26
CA MET A 106 0.65 10.93 13.57
C MET A 106 0.65 9.43 13.90
N LEU A 107 0.26 8.57 12.96
CA LEU A 107 0.24 7.11 13.15
C LEU A 107 1.65 6.56 13.36
N SER A 108 2.62 7.00 12.57
CA SER A 108 4.02 6.58 12.68
C SER A 108 4.62 6.95 14.04
N GLN A 109 4.35 8.17 14.54
CA GLN A 109 4.75 8.60 15.90
C GLN A 109 4.09 7.78 17.01
N GLN A 110 2.91 7.20 16.76
CA GLN A 110 2.22 6.27 17.67
C GLN A 110 2.74 4.82 17.55
N GLY A 111 3.75 4.57 16.72
CA GLY A 111 4.28 3.23 16.47
C GLY A 111 3.41 2.38 15.53
N ILE A 112 2.37 2.96 14.92
CA ILE A 112 1.50 2.26 13.99
C ILE A 112 2.16 2.24 12.61
N SER A 113 2.42 1.03 12.11
CA SER A 113 3.00 0.85 10.78
C SER A 113 2.02 1.28 9.69
N VAL A 114 2.51 2.03 8.70
CA VAL A 114 1.72 2.52 7.58
C VAL A 114 2.32 2.10 6.24
N ASN A 115 1.46 1.63 5.34
CA ASN A 115 1.76 1.45 3.92
C ASN A 115 1.07 2.55 3.11
N CYS A 116 1.82 3.56 2.65
CA CYS A 116 1.27 4.61 1.82
C CYS A 116 1.08 4.10 0.38
N THR A 117 -0.14 4.12 -0.14
CA THR A 117 -0.51 3.52 -1.43
C THR A 117 -0.88 4.55 -2.49
N ALA A 118 -1.04 4.09 -3.73
CA ALA A 118 -1.40 4.89 -4.89
C ALA A 118 -0.39 6.01 -5.22
N CYS A 119 0.87 5.83 -4.85
CA CYS A 119 1.94 6.71 -5.28
C CYS A 119 2.21 6.49 -6.77
N MET A 120 2.30 7.58 -7.51
CA MET A 120 2.52 7.62 -8.96
C MET A 120 3.85 8.30 -9.32
N THR A 121 4.40 9.14 -8.43
CA THR A 121 5.64 9.89 -8.68
C THR A 121 6.69 9.66 -7.60
N PRO A 122 7.98 9.90 -7.88
CA PRO A 122 9.04 9.83 -6.87
C PRO A 122 8.81 10.82 -5.73
N THR A 123 8.30 12.02 -6.03
CA THR A 123 8.01 13.05 -5.01
C THR A 123 6.94 12.58 -4.03
N GLN A 124 5.88 11.93 -4.51
CA GLN A 124 4.86 11.33 -3.65
C GLN A 124 5.45 10.26 -2.72
N ALA A 125 6.31 9.40 -3.26
CA ALA A 125 7.00 8.38 -2.49
C ALA A 125 7.91 8.98 -1.42
N LEU A 126 8.67 10.02 -1.76
CA LEU A 126 9.55 10.74 -0.83
C LEU A 126 8.76 11.44 0.27
N MET A 127 7.65 12.11 -0.07
CA MET A 127 6.78 12.75 0.93
C MET A 127 6.19 11.72 1.90
N ALA A 128 5.70 10.58 1.41
CA ALA A 128 5.19 9.51 2.26
C ALA A 128 6.27 8.94 3.20
N ALA A 129 7.47 8.70 2.68
CA ALA A 129 8.61 8.25 3.48
C ALA A 129 9.01 9.30 4.54
N ALA A 130 9.07 10.57 4.17
CA ALA A 130 9.37 11.68 5.08
C ALA A 130 8.28 11.87 6.16
N ALA A 131 7.02 11.56 5.85
CA ALA A 131 5.93 11.50 6.82
C ALA A 131 6.02 10.27 7.75
N GLY A 132 6.95 9.35 7.52
CA GLY A 132 7.18 8.18 8.39
C GLY A 132 6.41 6.93 7.96
N ALA A 133 5.96 6.83 6.70
CA ALA A 133 5.42 5.59 6.19
C ALA A 133 6.47 4.47 6.23
N ARG A 134 6.09 3.28 6.72
CA ARG A 134 6.98 2.10 6.72
C ARG A 134 7.15 1.54 5.32
N TYR A 135 6.08 1.56 4.53
CA TYR A 135 6.07 1.13 3.14
C TYR A 135 5.49 2.22 2.25
N VAL A 136 5.96 2.24 1.00
CA VAL A 136 5.39 3.04 -0.08
C VAL A 136 5.07 2.11 -1.23
N SER A 137 3.81 2.11 -1.68
CA SER A 137 3.33 1.31 -2.81
C SER A 137 3.16 2.20 -4.03
N LEU A 138 4.06 2.02 -5.01
CA LEU A 138 4.01 2.67 -6.31
C LEU A 138 3.09 1.89 -7.26
N PHE A 139 2.19 2.60 -7.94
CA PHE A 139 1.23 2.01 -8.87
C PHE A 139 1.85 1.83 -10.27
N TRP A 140 2.84 0.94 -10.35
CA TRP A 140 3.63 0.66 -11.57
C TRP A 140 2.78 0.54 -12.84
N GLY A 141 1.73 -0.31 -12.80
CA GLY A 141 0.86 -0.51 -13.95
C GLY A 141 0.13 0.75 -14.37
N ARG A 142 -0.36 1.56 -13.42
CA ARG A 142 -1.03 2.83 -13.75
C ARG A 142 -0.05 3.86 -14.28
N ILE A 143 1.17 3.93 -13.75
CA ILE A 143 2.21 4.83 -14.27
C ILE A 143 2.47 4.50 -15.74
N ARG A 144 2.76 3.23 -16.04
CA ARG A 144 2.96 2.75 -17.42
C ARG A 144 1.79 3.11 -18.32
N ASP A 145 0.57 2.83 -17.89
CA ASP A 145 -0.62 3.04 -18.71
C ASP A 145 -0.96 4.53 -18.88
N SER A 146 -0.46 5.41 -18.01
CA SER A 146 -0.58 6.87 -18.14
C SER A 146 0.27 7.42 -19.30
N GLY A 147 1.31 6.70 -19.72
CA GLY A 147 2.11 7.03 -20.91
C GLY A 147 1.44 6.69 -22.24
N ASP A 148 0.32 5.97 -22.24
CA ASP A 148 -0.39 5.56 -23.44
C ASP A 148 -1.25 6.72 -23.97
N LYS A 149 -0.79 7.34 -25.06
CA LYS A 149 -1.46 8.48 -25.71
C LYS A 149 -2.85 8.16 -26.26
N SER A 150 -3.18 6.88 -26.45
CA SER A 150 -4.51 6.46 -26.90
C SER A 150 -5.56 6.50 -25.78
N LYS A 151 -5.14 6.61 -24.51
CA LYS A 151 -6.07 6.65 -23.38
C LYS A 151 -6.83 7.97 -23.33
N PRO A 152 -8.11 7.96 -22.90
CA PRO A 152 -8.91 9.17 -22.73
C PRO A 152 -8.33 10.13 -21.68
N THR A 153 -7.40 9.67 -20.83
CA THR A 153 -6.70 10.48 -19.84
C THR A 153 -5.57 11.32 -20.43
N TRP A 154 -5.10 11.02 -21.65
CA TRP A 154 -3.93 11.68 -22.24
C TRP A 154 -4.07 13.20 -22.37
N PRO A 155 -5.21 13.78 -22.80
CA PRO A 155 -5.35 15.23 -22.89
C PRO A 155 -5.13 15.96 -21.54
N ALA A 156 -5.54 15.34 -20.43
CA ALA A 156 -5.29 15.90 -19.10
C ALA A 156 -3.81 15.83 -18.71
N ILE A 157 -3.14 14.71 -19.04
CA ILE A 157 -1.70 14.51 -18.81
C ILE A 157 -0.88 15.50 -19.64
N GLU A 158 -1.21 15.70 -20.90
CA GLU A 158 -0.53 16.65 -21.80
C GLU A 158 -0.60 18.08 -21.28
N LYS A 159 -1.75 18.46 -20.71
CA LYS A 159 -1.90 19.75 -20.03
C LYS A 159 -0.95 19.88 -18.84
N MET A 160 -0.83 18.83 -18.01
CA MET A 160 0.07 18.81 -16.85
C MET A 160 1.56 18.82 -17.24
N LEU A 161 1.92 18.14 -18.33
CA LEU A 161 3.27 18.21 -18.90
C LEU A 161 3.58 19.63 -19.38
N SER A 162 2.61 20.29 -20.01
CA SER A 162 2.76 21.65 -20.54
C SER A 162 2.84 22.72 -19.46
N SER A 163 2.14 22.55 -18.33
CA SER A 163 2.24 23.45 -17.17
C SER A 163 3.48 23.19 -16.31
N GLY A 164 4.21 22.09 -16.54
CA GLY A 164 5.36 21.68 -15.74
C GLY A 164 4.99 20.99 -14.42
N ASP A 165 3.71 20.69 -14.21
CA ASP A 165 3.23 19.95 -13.02
C ASP A 165 3.64 18.48 -13.04
N LEU A 166 3.99 17.95 -14.23
CA LEU A 166 4.47 16.59 -14.43
C LEU A 166 5.70 16.60 -15.33
N HIS A 167 6.68 15.74 -15.04
CA HIS A 167 7.78 15.48 -15.96
C HIS A 167 7.48 14.24 -16.80
N ILE A 168 7.90 14.20 -18.08
CA ILE A 168 7.61 13.06 -18.97
C ILE A 168 8.10 11.72 -18.42
N ASP A 169 9.25 11.73 -17.75
CA ASP A 169 9.81 10.54 -17.08
C ASP A 169 8.95 10.01 -15.92
N ASP A 170 8.01 10.79 -15.39
CA ASP A 170 7.07 10.33 -14.37
C ASP A 170 5.99 9.39 -14.96
N LEU A 171 5.93 9.23 -16.28
CA LEU A 171 5.08 8.27 -17.00
C LEU A 171 5.82 6.95 -17.28
N ASP A 172 7.13 6.90 -17.07
CA ASP A 172 7.93 5.68 -17.22
C ASP A 172 8.22 5.11 -15.82
N PRO A 173 7.59 3.99 -15.45
CA PRO A 173 7.76 3.45 -14.11
C PRO A 173 9.20 3.00 -13.80
N ALA A 174 10.00 2.64 -14.83
CA ALA A 174 11.41 2.30 -14.63
C ALA A 174 12.23 3.54 -14.22
N LYS A 175 11.91 4.70 -14.80
CA LYS A 175 12.54 5.98 -14.42
C LYS A 175 12.05 6.48 -13.07
N VAL A 176 10.77 6.28 -12.75
CA VAL A 176 10.23 6.59 -11.41
C VAL A 176 11.01 5.81 -10.34
N MET A 177 11.24 4.52 -10.55
CA MET A 177 11.98 3.68 -9.60
C MET A 177 13.46 4.04 -9.48
N SER A 178 14.13 4.42 -10.57
CA SER A 178 15.57 4.78 -10.52
C SER A 178 15.84 6.10 -9.79
N ARG A 179 14.82 6.96 -9.70
CA ARG A 179 14.89 8.27 -9.02
C ARG A 179 14.58 8.21 -7.54
N VAL A 180 13.94 7.14 -7.05
CA VAL A 180 13.75 6.95 -5.61
C VAL A 180 15.11 6.61 -5.02
N PRO A 181 15.68 7.45 -4.13
CA PRO A 181 16.97 7.16 -3.52
C PRO A 181 16.86 5.85 -2.74
N CYS A 182 17.45 4.78 -3.25
CA CYS A 182 17.66 3.58 -2.46
C CYS A 182 18.63 3.96 -1.35
N GLY A 183 18.11 4.19 -0.15
CA GLY A 183 18.88 4.42 1.07
C GLY A 183 19.74 3.21 1.41
N ALA A 184 20.83 3.02 0.69
CA ALA A 184 21.92 2.14 1.04
C ALA A 184 23.03 2.98 1.70
N LYS A 185 22.75 3.49 2.89
CA LYS A 185 23.78 3.63 3.92
C LYS A 185 23.20 3.12 5.23
N LYS A 186 23.49 1.86 5.53
CA LYS A 186 23.55 1.40 6.92
C LYS A 186 24.55 2.32 7.62
N MET A 187 24.09 3.07 8.61
CA MET A 187 24.97 3.49 9.70
C MET A 187 25.15 2.29 10.63
#